data_AF-A0A327YYL9-F1
#
_entry.id   AF-A0A327YYL9-F1
#
_cell.length_a   1.000
_cell.length_b   1.000
_cell.length_c   1.000
_cell.angle_alpha   90.00
_cell.angle_beta   90.00
_cell.angle_gamma   90.00
#
_symmetry.space_group_name_H-M   'P 1'
#
loop_
_entity.id
_entity.type
_entity.pdbx_description
1 polymer ?
#
loop_
_entity_poly.entity_id
_entity_poly.type
_entity_poly.pdbx_seq_one_letter_code
_entity_poly.pdbx_strand_id
1 'polypeptide(L)'
;MADTASTWMQVVFGGISLSVAIAGLVIAYFAWVQPNSPADTADPGARPVTPPAATSPVAATSPATAPEPATTANEVVALAGLDAEIGGSTVQRSGQDLTMACPTGLSTDRQRKIQYDLAGRYLTLTANLAVSKAPDNDSQLQLKVFADDRQAAVHTLSRGKTADLDVPVAGVQKLRIELVCQSRAGEMTFTDPGLTHT
;
A
#
# COMPACT_ATOMS: atom_id res chain seq x y z
N MET A 1 30.20 61.54 -5.62
CA MET A 1 30.40 60.22 -4.98
C MET A 1 29.36 60.16 -3.88
N ALA A 2 28.27 59.42 -4.11
CA ALA A 2 27.08 59.44 -3.26
C ALA A 2 26.95 58.10 -2.55
N ASP A 3 26.88 58.16 -1.23
CA ASP A 3 26.46 57.09 -0.33
C ASP A 3 25.03 56.64 -0.64
N THR A 4 24.80 55.33 -0.64
CA THR A 4 23.45 54.77 -0.48
C THR A 4 23.57 53.45 0.27
N ALA A 5 23.42 53.52 1.59
CA ALA A 5 23.29 52.36 2.46
C ALA A 5 21.89 51.74 2.27
N SER A 6 21.85 50.49 1.83
CA SER A 6 20.61 49.73 1.64
C SER A 6 20.14 49.14 2.97
N THR A 7 18.97 49.60 3.39
CA THR A 7 18.14 49.06 4.46
C THR A 7 17.44 47.76 4.01
N TRP A 8 16.87 47.03 4.98
CA TRP A 8 15.92 45.90 4.89
C TRP A 8 16.59 44.53 4.64
N MET A 9 16.35 43.44 5.39
CA MET A 9 15.07 42.98 5.95
C MET A 9 15.33 41.91 7.04
N GLN A 10 14.77 42.10 8.23
CA GLN A 10 14.64 41.06 9.26
C GLN A 10 13.53 40.08 8.86
N VAL A 11 13.80 38.78 8.88
CA VAL A 11 12.76 37.74 8.89
C VAL A 11 13.09 36.68 9.94
N VAL A 12 12.38 36.83 11.06
CA VAL A 12 11.88 35.86 12.05
C VAL A 12 12.06 34.38 11.69
N PHE A 13 12.84 33.62 12.49
CA PHE A 13 12.55 32.21 12.80
C PHE A 13 13.19 31.85 14.14
N GLY A 14 12.37 31.77 15.20
CA GLY A 14 12.83 31.44 16.55
C GLY A 14 11.77 30.67 17.32
N GLY A 15 11.74 29.35 17.12
CA GLY A 15 11.45 28.35 18.15
C GLY A 15 10.06 28.34 18.79
N ILE A 16 9.11 27.63 18.19
CA ILE A 16 8.04 26.98 18.95
C ILE A 16 8.49 25.53 19.19
N SER A 17 8.84 25.26 20.44
CA SER A 17 9.31 23.98 20.97
C SER A 17 8.20 22.92 20.86
N LEU A 18 8.56 21.77 20.30
CA LEU A 18 7.73 20.57 20.16
C LEU A 18 7.21 20.08 21.52
N SER A 19 5.89 20.00 21.63
CA SER A 19 5.17 19.17 22.58
C SER A 19 4.67 17.94 21.83
N VAL A 20 5.23 16.74 22.06
CA VAL A 20 4.47 15.47 21.98
C VAL A 20 5.20 14.41 22.81
N ALA A 21 4.67 14.12 23.99
CA ALA A 21 4.81 12.83 24.65
C ALA A 21 3.39 12.33 24.89
N ILE A 22 2.93 11.38 24.09
CA ILE A 22 1.99 10.30 24.45
C ILE A 22 2.21 9.23 23.38
N ALA A 23 3.08 8.27 23.71
CA ALA A 23 3.21 7.01 23.01
C ALA A 23 2.57 5.94 23.88
N GLY A 24 1.68 5.15 23.27
CA GLY A 24 1.12 3.93 23.86
C GLY A 24 -0.34 4.08 24.21
N LEU A 25 -1.22 3.48 23.39
CA LEU A 25 -2.24 2.51 23.81
C LEU A 25 -3.17 2.08 22.65
N VAL A 26 -2.69 1.39 21.60
CA VAL A 26 -3.61 0.73 20.62
C VAL A 26 -3.00 -0.57 20.06
N ILE A 27 -2.48 -1.45 20.92
CA ILE A 27 -1.99 -2.79 20.49
C ILE A 27 -3.04 -3.89 20.75
N ALA A 28 -4.16 -3.57 21.41
CA ALA A 28 -5.09 -4.60 21.90
C ALA A 28 -6.26 -4.99 20.97
N TYR A 29 -6.48 -4.33 19.81
CA TYR A 29 -7.72 -4.55 19.03
C TYR A 29 -7.62 -5.59 17.91
N PHE A 30 -6.44 -5.82 17.31
CA PHE A 30 -6.32 -6.71 16.14
C PHE A 30 -6.04 -8.19 16.44
N ALA A 31 -6.01 -8.59 17.73
CA ALA A 31 -5.84 -9.99 18.13
C ALA A 31 -7.16 -10.78 18.22
N TRP A 32 -8.32 -10.18 17.90
CA TRP A 32 -9.64 -10.81 18.10
C TRP A 32 -10.33 -11.30 16.81
N VAL A 33 -9.71 -11.12 15.63
CA VAL A 33 -10.35 -11.42 14.32
C VAL A 33 -9.59 -12.50 13.54
N GLN A 34 -9.06 -13.52 14.22
CA GLN A 34 -8.63 -14.76 13.57
C GLN A 34 -9.20 -15.96 14.35
N PRO A 35 -10.22 -16.67 13.82
CA PRO A 35 -10.58 -17.97 14.34
C PRO A 35 -9.47 -18.98 14.02
N ASN A 36 -8.62 -19.24 15.01
CA ASN A 36 -7.66 -20.34 15.02
C ASN A 36 -8.41 -21.68 14.93
N SER A 37 -8.27 -22.40 13.81
CA SER A 37 -8.56 -23.83 13.79
C SER A 37 -7.46 -24.60 14.53
N PRO A 38 -7.81 -25.57 15.39
CA PRO A 38 -6.83 -26.33 16.17
C PRO A 38 -6.00 -27.25 15.28
N ALA A 39 -4.67 -27.17 15.43
CA ALA A 39 -3.75 -28.17 14.89
C ALA A 39 -3.84 -29.43 15.75
N ASP A 40 -4.37 -30.50 15.15
CA ASP A 40 -4.41 -31.83 15.71
C ASP A 40 -3.00 -32.35 16.06
N THR A 41 -2.96 -33.02 17.19
CA THR A 41 -1.75 -33.58 17.82
C THR A 41 -1.34 -34.85 17.08
N ALA A 42 -0.15 -34.85 16.47
CA ALA A 42 0.43 -36.04 15.85
C ALA A 42 0.90 -37.03 16.92
N ASP A 43 0.20 -38.16 17.02
CA ASP A 43 0.56 -39.35 17.81
C ASP A 43 1.58 -40.22 17.03
N PRO A 44 2.74 -40.59 17.62
CA PRO A 44 3.71 -41.47 16.96
C PRO A 44 3.58 -42.91 17.48
N GLY A 45 2.95 -43.78 16.67
CA GLY A 45 3.28 -45.21 16.72
C GLY A 45 2.15 -46.18 16.41
N ALA A 46 2.11 -46.69 15.17
CA ALA A 46 1.70 -48.07 14.92
C ALA A 46 2.17 -48.55 13.54
N ARG A 47 2.62 -49.80 13.52
CA ARG A 47 3.25 -50.53 12.40
C ARG A 47 2.25 -50.89 11.28
N PRO A 48 2.75 -51.20 10.06
CA PRO A 48 1.91 -51.49 8.90
C PRO A 48 1.32 -52.90 8.99
N VAL A 49 0.01 -53.01 8.75
CA VAL A 49 -0.69 -54.27 8.46
C VAL A 49 -1.62 -54.03 7.27
N THR A 50 -1.36 -54.76 6.18
CA THR A 50 -2.15 -54.79 4.95
C THR A 50 -3.20 -55.89 5.02
N PRO A 51 -4.49 -55.59 4.80
CA PRO A 51 -5.47 -56.57 4.29
C PRO A 51 -6.24 -56.06 3.04
N PRO A 52 -6.99 -56.96 2.36
CA PRO A 52 -7.18 -56.95 0.90
C PRO A 52 -8.31 -56.05 0.36
N ALA A 53 -8.24 -55.86 -0.96
CA ALA A 53 -9.14 -55.08 -1.80
C ALA A 53 -10.63 -55.34 -1.56
N ALA A 54 -11.38 -54.27 -1.32
CA ALA A 54 -12.83 -54.23 -1.40
C ALA A 54 -13.24 -53.20 -2.47
N THR A 55 -13.77 -53.72 -3.58
CA THR A 55 -14.39 -52.99 -4.68
C THR A 55 -15.60 -52.22 -4.15
N SER A 56 -15.56 -50.88 -4.19
CA SER A 56 -16.73 -50.04 -3.89
C SER A 56 -17.20 -49.34 -5.17
N PRO A 57 -18.53 -49.28 -5.43
CA PRO A 57 -19.08 -48.61 -6.59
C PRO A 57 -18.92 -47.10 -6.48
N VAL A 58 -18.44 -46.48 -7.56
CA VAL A 58 -18.37 -45.02 -7.74
C VAL A 58 -19.79 -44.47 -7.83
N ALA A 59 -20.29 -43.91 -6.72
CA ALA A 59 -21.44 -43.04 -6.74
C ALA A 59 -21.00 -41.69 -7.32
N ALA A 60 -21.54 -41.33 -8.47
CA ALA A 60 -21.35 -40.02 -9.09
C ALA A 60 -22.07 -38.97 -8.23
N THR A 61 -21.35 -38.32 -7.33
CA THR A 61 -21.81 -37.12 -6.64
C THR A 61 -21.64 -35.96 -7.61
N SER A 62 -22.75 -35.47 -8.18
CA SER A 62 -22.78 -34.19 -8.87
C SER A 62 -22.14 -33.11 -8.00
N PRO A 63 -21.27 -32.24 -8.53
CA PRO A 63 -20.85 -31.06 -7.79
C PRO A 63 -22.10 -30.21 -7.55
N ALA A 64 -22.51 -30.11 -6.30
CA ALA A 64 -23.44 -29.11 -5.86
C ALA A 64 -22.78 -27.75 -6.13
N THR A 65 -23.35 -27.01 -7.08
CA THR A 65 -23.03 -25.61 -7.32
C THR A 65 -23.17 -24.87 -6.00
N ALA A 66 -22.04 -24.55 -5.37
CA ALA A 66 -22.01 -23.66 -4.22
C ALA A 66 -22.65 -22.33 -4.65
N PRO A 67 -23.51 -21.73 -3.82
CA PRO A 67 -24.01 -20.38 -4.10
C PRO A 67 -22.80 -19.45 -4.20
N GLU A 68 -22.59 -18.94 -5.40
CA GLU A 68 -21.69 -17.82 -5.68
C GLU A 68 -22.02 -16.73 -4.65
N PRO A 69 -21.06 -16.32 -3.79
CA PRO A 69 -21.33 -15.27 -2.83
C PRO A 69 -21.79 -14.05 -3.62
N ALA A 70 -22.98 -13.55 -3.28
CA ALA A 70 -23.57 -12.37 -3.87
C ALA A 70 -22.53 -11.25 -3.83
N THR A 71 -21.88 -11.02 -4.97
CA THR A 71 -20.88 -9.97 -5.12
C THR A 71 -21.72 -8.71 -5.15
N THR A 72 -21.91 -8.14 -3.97
CA THR A 72 -22.40 -6.77 -3.85
C THR A 72 -21.32 -5.98 -4.57
N ALA A 73 -21.65 -5.49 -5.77
CA ALA A 73 -20.68 -4.81 -6.61
C ALA A 73 -20.28 -3.52 -5.90
N ASN A 74 -19.27 -3.61 -5.03
CA ASN A 74 -18.65 -2.45 -4.44
C ASN A 74 -18.09 -1.64 -5.60
N GLU A 75 -18.65 -0.45 -5.80
CA GLU A 75 -18.19 0.47 -6.83
C GLU A 75 -16.72 0.80 -6.56
N VAL A 76 -15.87 0.45 -7.51
CA VAL A 76 -14.43 0.72 -7.47
C VAL A 76 -14.19 2.03 -8.21
N VAL A 77 -13.77 3.05 -7.47
CA VAL A 77 -13.33 4.33 -8.03
C VAL A 77 -11.84 4.24 -8.29
N ALA A 78 -11.43 4.45 -9.54
CA ALA A 78 -10.02 4.47 -9.86
C ALA A 78 -9.33 5.69 -9.22
N LEU A 79 -8.21 5.44 -8.54
CA LEU A 79 -7.38 6.46 -7.93
C LEU A 79 -6.83 7.44 -8.99
N ALA A 80 -6.65 6.97 -10.22
CA ALA A 80 -6.24 7.81 -11.35
C ALA A 80 -7.28 8.88 -11.74
N GLY A 81 -8.56 8.64 -11.42
CA GLY A 81 -9.64 9.61 -11.62
C GLY A 81 -9.76 10.66 -10.52
N LEU A 82 -9.01 10.54 -9.42
CA LEU A 82 -9.00 11.51 -8.34
C LEU A 82 -7.93 12.58 -8.55
N ASP A 83 -8.27 13.81 -8.17
CA ASP A 83 -7.33 14.92 -8.14
C ASP A 83 -6.48 14.85 -6.88
N ALA A 84 -5.16 14.81 -7.07
CA ALA A 84 -4.23 14.85 -5.97
C ALA A 84 -4.12 16.28 -5.41
N GLU A 85 -4.30 16.43 -4.10
CA GLU A 85 -4.07 17.68 -3.35
C GLU A 85 -2.60 18.11 -3.43
N ILE A 86 -1.67 17.13 -3.42
CA ILE A 86 -0.23 17.37 -3.44
C ILE A 86 0.43 16.38 -4.41
N GLY A 87 1.40 16.85 -5.20
CA GLY A 87 2.30 15.98 -5.95
C GLY A 87 1.71 15.31 -7.20
N GLY A 88 0.48 15.65 -7.59
CA GLY A 88 -0.16 15.08 -8.79
C GLY A 88 0.66 15.24 -10.07
N SER A 89 1.43 16.33 -10.21
CA SER A 89 2.31 16.56 -11.36
C SER A 89 3.53 15.63 -11.44
N THR A 90 3.79 14.86 -10.37
CA THR A 90 4.90 13.90 -10.31
C THR A 90 4.48 12.48 -10.72
N VAL A 91 3.19 12.28 -10.99
CA VAL A 91 2.60 11.02 -11.44
C VAL A 91 2.26 11.12 -12.91
N GLN A 92 2.62 10.09 -13.67
CA GLN A 92 2.15 9.90 -15.03
C GLN A 92 0.95 8.97 -15.01
N ARG A 93 -0.13 9.35 -15.67
CA ARG A 93 -1.34 8.54 -15.80
C ARG A 93 -1.38 7.91 -17.19
N SER A 94 -1.66 6.61 -17.25
CA SER A 94 -1.84 5.87 -18.50
C SER A 94 -3.06 4.98 -18.39
N GLY A 95 -4.22 5.48 -18.84
CA GLY A 95 -5.50 4.81 -18.55
C GLY A 95 -5.79 4.87 -17.04
N GLN A 96 -5.95 3.71 -16.41
CA GLN A 96 -6.13 3.60 -14.96
C GLN A 96 -4.79 3.47 -14.21
N ASP A 97 -3.70 3.18 -14.92
CA ASP A 97 -2.40 2.97 -14.30
C ASP A 97 -1.76 4.29 -13.89
N LEU A 98 -1.12 4.27 -12.73
CA LEU A 98 -0.34 5.38 -12.20
C LEU A 98 1.13 4.99 -12.20
N THR A 99 1.99 5.85 -12.74
CA THR A 99 3.45 5.65 -12.68
C THR A 99 4.11 6.81 -11.95
N MET A 100 4.87 6.49 -10.92
CA MET A 100 5.62 7.44 -10.11
C MET A 100 7.11 7.26 -10.37
N ALA A 101 7.73 8.30 -10.90
CA ALA A 101 9.15 8.32 -11.17
C ALA A 101 9.94 8.87 -9.98
N CYS A 102 11.07 8.24 -9.67
CA CYS A 102 12.03 8.76 -8.71
C CYS A 102 12.51 10.16 -9.12
N PRO A 103 12.91 11.02 -8.17
CA PRO A 103 13.43 12.35 -8.48
C PRO A 103 14.64 12.26 -9.41
N THR A 104 14.54 12.87 -10.59
CA THR A 104 15.62 13.00 -11.56
C THR A 104 16.33 14.33 -11.32
N GLY A 105 17.38 14.36 -10.52
CA GLY A 105 18.14 15.59 -10.27
C GLY A 105 19.30 15.42 -9.32
N LEU A 106 20.14 16.47 -9.21
CA LEU A 106 21.25 16.54 -8.26
C LEU A 106 20.79 16.69 -6.80
N SER A 107 19.48 16.90 -6.57
CA SER A 107 18.89 17.00 -5.25
C SER A 107 19.23 15.77 -4.38
N THR A 108 19.48 16.02 -3.10
CA THR A 108 19.56 14.99 -2.06
C THR A 108 18.19 14.42 -1.72
N ASP A 109 17.12 15.00 -2.26
CA ASP A 109 15.75 14.52 -2.10
C ASP A 109 15.55 13.21 -2.88
N ARG A 110 15.41 12.12 -2.13
CA ARG A 110 15.23 10.75 -2.65
C ARG A 110 13.78 10.29 -2.54
N GLN A 111 12.85 11.19 -2.23
CA GLN A 111 11.45 10.85 -2.01
C GLN A 111 10.53 11.64 -2.94
N ARG A 112 9.46 10.97 -3.37
CA ARG A 112 8.29 11.61 -3.99
C ARG A 112 7.09 11.33 -3.13
N LYS A 113 6.18 12.29 -3.04
CA LYS A 113 4.93 12.14 -2.29
C LYS A 113 3.77 12.64 -3.13
N ILE A 114 2.66 11.92 -3.06
CA ILE A 114 1.36 12.34 -3.57
C ILE A 114 0.35 12.21 -2.45
N GLN A 115 -0.59 13.15 -2.38
CA GLN A 115 -1.65 13.15 -1.39
C GLN A 115 -3.00 13.33 -2.06
N TYR A 116 -3.98 12.54 -1.63
CA TYR A 116 -5.37 12.60 -2.06
C TYR A 116 -6.26 12.91 -0.86
N ASP A 117 -7.31 13.69 -1.10
CA ASP A 117 -8.42 13.86 -0.15
C ASP A 117 -9.46 12.76 -0.42
N LEU A 118 -9.66 11.90 0.57
CA LEU A 118 -10.61 10.79 0.53
C LEU A 118 -11.96 11.17 1.14
N ALA A 119 -12.02 12.26 1.93
CA ALA A 119 -13.21 12.73 2.64
C ALA A 119 -13.97 11.64 3.43
N GLY A 120 -13.29 10.55 3.85
CA GLY A 120 -13.86 9.46 4.62
C GLY A 120 -14.84 8.57 3.85
N ARG A 121 -14.86 8.61 2.51
CA ARG A 121 -15.89 7.96 1.66
C ARG A 121 -15.56 6.55 1.19
N TYR A 122 -14.36 6.06 1.50
CA TYR A 122 -13.82 4.82 0.95
C TYR A 122 -13.46 3.85 2.07
N LEU A 123 -13.48 2.55 1.75
CA LEU A 123 -13.17 1.46 2.68
C LEU A 123 -11.77 0.91 2.49
N THR A 124 -11.38 0.66 1.25
CA THR A 124 -10.13 -0.04 0.92
C THR A 124 -9.48 0.58 -0.30
N LEU A 125 -8.15 0.71 -0.26
CA LEU A 125 -7.31 0.98 -1.41
C LEU A 125 -6.68 -0.34 -1.87
N THR A 126 -6.86 -0.68 -3.15
CA THR A 126 -6.20 -1.82 -3.79
C THR A 126 -5.35 -1.37 -4.98
N ALA A 127 -4.23 -2.03 -5.24
CA ALA A 127 -3.43 -1.84 -6.45
C ALA A 127 -2.46 -3.02 -6.65
N ASN A 128 -2.02 -3.27 -7.89
CA ASN A 128 -0.84 -4.11 -8.11
C ASN A 128 0.40 -3.22 -8.32
N LEU A 129 1.43 -3.43 -7.52
CA LEU A 129 2.66 -2.65 -7.53
C LEU A 129 3.72 -3.36 -8.36
N ALA A 130 4.38 -2.64 -9.25
CA ALA A 130 5.50 -3.14 -10.03
C ALA A 130 6.61 -2.09 -10.18
N VAL A 131 7.87 -2.52 -10.13
CA VAL A 131 9.01 -1.64 -10.49
C VAL A 131 9.20 -1.71 -12.01
N SER A 132 8.67 -0.71 -12.72
CA SER A 132 8.73 -0.64 -14.20
C SER A 132 10.11 -0.25 -14.71
N LYS A 133 10.88 0.51 -13.93
CA LYS A 133 12.25 0.91 -14.28
C LYS A 133 13.14 0.97 -13.05
N ALA A 134 14.38 0.53 -13.21
CA ALA A 134 15.44 0.68 -12.23
C ALA A 134 16.80 0.70 -12.95
N PRO A 135 17.81 1.41 -12.42
CA PRO A 135 19.13 1.48 -13.05
C PRO A 135 19.89 0.14 -13.02
N ASP A 136 19.61 -0.69 -12.01
CA ASP A 136 20.17 -2.03 -11.84
C ASP A 136 19.13 -2.95 -11.19
N ASN A 137 19.38 -4.26 -11.16
CA ASN A 137 18.43 -5.23 -10.61
C ASN A 137 18.40 -5.24 -9.07
N ASP A 138 19.46 -4.73 -8.43
CA ASP A 138 19.60 -4.68 -6.97
C ASP A 138 18.97 -3.41 -6.38
N SER A 139 18.68 -2.42 -7.22
CA SER A 139 18.00 -1.19 -6.86
C SER A 139 16.62 -1.49 -6.26
N GLN A 140 16.43 -1.03 -5.03
CA GLN A 140 15.16 -1.16 -4.32
C GLN A 140 14.42 0.18 -4.31
N LEU A 141 13.11 0.10 -4.54
CA LEU A 141 12.17 1.18 -4.35
C LEU A 141 11.29 0.80 -3.16
N GLN A 142 11.12 1.74 -2.22
CA GLN A 142 10.25 1.56 -1.08
C GLN A 142 9.01 2.45 -1.23
N LEU A 143 7.86 1.82 -1.31
CA LEU A 143 6.57 2.47 -1.21
C LEU A 143 6.12 2.53 0.24
N LYS A 144 5.64 3.68 0.68
CA LYS A 144 4.95 3.86 1.96
C LYS A 144 3.59 4.47 1.69
N VAL A 145 2.57 3.93 2.35
CA VAL A 145 1.20 4.44 2.30
C VAL A 145 0.82 4.91 3.69
N PHE A 146 0.30 6.13 3.77
CA PHE A 146 -0.16 6.75 5.00
C PHE A 146 -1.64 7.11 4.91
N ALA A 147 -2.38 6.79 5.96
CA ALA A 147 -3.76 7.14 6.18
C ALA A 147 -3.83 8.10 7.38
N ASP A 148 -4.25 9.35 7.16
CA ASP A 148 -4.27 10.41 8.20
C ASP A 148 -2.95 10.50 8.99
N ASP A 149 -1.83 10.58 8.27
CA ASP A 149 -0.45 10.61 8.78
C ASP A 149 0.03 9.34 9.50
N ARG A 150 -0.79 8.28 9.57
CA ARG A 150 -0.39 6.97 10.10
C ARG A 150 0.08 6.08 8.97
N GLN A 151 1.27 5.50 9.11
CA GLN A 151 1.77 4.54 8.13
C GLN A 151 0.88 3.28 8.15
N ALA A 152 0.17 3.05 7.05
CA ALA A 152 -0.75 1.94 6.89
C ALA A 152 -0.10 0.74 6.18
N ALA A 153 0.80 0.98 5.22
CA ALA A 153 1.54 -0.07 4.53
C ALA A 153 2.94 0.38 4.10
N VAL A 154 3.85 -0.58 3.98
CA VAL A 154 5.19 -0.40 3.40
C VAL A 154 5.53 -1.60 2.53
N HIS A 155 5.92 -1.34 1.29
CA HIS A 155 6.41 -2.36 0.36
C HIS A 155 7.78 -1.97 -0.13
N THR A 156 8.72 -2.91 -0.13
CA THR A 156 10.05 -2.71 -0.72
C THR A 156 10.18 -3.69 -1.88
N LEU A 157 10.35 -3.16 -3.09
CA LEU A 157 10.36 -3.93 -4.33
C LEU A 157 11.64 -3.67 -5.12
N SER A 158 12.15 -4.73 -5.73
CA SER A 158 13.23 -4.69 -6.72
C SER A 158 12.67 -4.84 -8.13
N ARG A 159 13.50 -4.59 -9.14
CA ARG A 159 13.10 -4.72 -10.55
C ARG A 159 12.56 -6.12 -10.86
N GLY A 160 11.45 -6.17 -11.59
CA GLY A 160 10.81 -7.43 -12.01
C GLY A 160 10.06 -8.16 -10.89
N LYS A 161 9.94 -7.57 -9.70
CA LYS A 161 9.05 -8.03 -8.64
C LYS A 161 7.76 -7.23 -8.66
N THR A 162 6.68 -7.91 -8.32
CA THR A 162 5.36 -7.32 -8.11
C THR A 162 4.89 -7.61 -6.69
N ALA A 163 3.97 -6.80 -6.18
CA ALA A 163 3.25 -7.05 -4.94
C ALA A 163 1.86 -6.46 -5.01
N ASP A 164 0.90 -7.12 -4.37
CA ASP A 164 -0.43 -6.57 -4.20
C ASP A 164 -0.45 -5.61 -3.00
N LEU A 165 -1.11 -4.48 -3.19
CA LEU A 165 -1.43 -3.50 -2.17
C LEU A 165 -2.90 -3.67 -1.81
N ASP A 166 -3.17 -3.84 -0.52
CA ASP A 166 -4.51 -3.85 0.05
C ASP A 166 -4.43 -3.11 1.39
N VAL A 167 -5.01 -1.90 1.44
CA VAL A 167 -4.91 -1.00 2.58
C VAL A 167 -6.30 -0.56 3.03
N PRO A 168 -6.69 -0.84 4.28
CA PRO A 168 -7.94 -0.30 4.82
C PRO A 168 -7.83 1.21 4.99
N VAL A 169 -8.77 1.95 4.39
CA VAL A 169 -8.88 3.41 4.42
C VAL A 169 -10.25 3.89 4.93
N ALA A 170 -11.00 3.02 5.60
CA ALA A 170 -12.29 3.34 6.21
C ALA A 170 -12.20 4.56 7.14
N GLY A 171 -12.98 5.61 6.82
CA GLY A 171 -13.04 6.85 7.60
C GLY A 171 -11.80 7.75 7.49
N VAL A 172 -10.87 7.42 6.58
CA VAL A 172 -9.64 8.20 6.36
C VAL A 172 -9.95 9.46 5.57
N GLN A 173 -9.43 10.59 6.01
CA GLN A 173 -9.60 11.88 5.32
C GLN A 173 -8.52 12.09 4.27
N LYS A 174 -7.26 11.76 4.61
CA LYS A 174 -6.11 12.00 3.73
C LYS A 174 -5.32 10.72 3.50
N LEU A 175 -5.16 10.37 2.24
CA LEU A 175 -4.27 9.31 1.79
C LEU A 175 -2.99 9.92 1.24
N ARG A 176 -1.84 9.54 1.78
CA ARG A 176 -0.53 9.94 1.25
C ARG A 176 0.25 8.72 0.81
N ILE A 177 0.77 8.78 -0.41
CA ILE A 177 1.62 7.75 -0.99
C ILE A 177 3.00 8.35 -1.16
N GLU A 178 4.00 7.74 -0.55
CA GLU A 178 5.40 8.15 -0.62
C GLU A 178 6.26 7.07 -1.26
N LEU A 179 7.03 7.44 -2.28
CA LEU A 179 8.01 6.59 -2.91
C LEU A 179 9.41 7.06 -2.51
N VAL A 180 10.14 6.19 -1.82
CA VAL A 180 11.52 6.38 -1.40
C VAL A 180 12.42 5.57 -2.32
N CYS A 181 13.36 6.24 -2.97
CA CYS A 181 14.23 5.64 -3.97
C CYS A 181 15.65 5.50 -3.42
N GLN A 182 16.22 4.29 -3.49
CA GLN A 182 17.64 4.12 -3.15
C GLN A 182 18.56 4.68 -4.24
N SER A 183 18.17 4.53 -5.50
CA SER A 183 18.90 4.97 -6.69
C SER A 183 18.11 5.98 -7.51
N ARG A 184 18.83 6.68 -8.42
CA ARG A 184 18.23 7.64 -9.33
C ARG A 184 17.66 6.89 -10.54
N ALA A 185 16.60 7.43 -11.15
CA ALA A 185 15.94 6.86 -12.33
C ALA A 185 15.16 5.54 -12.11
N GLY A 186 14.73 5.26 -10.88
CA GLY A 186 13.70 4.25 -10.62
C GLY A 186 12.30 4.75 -11.00
N GLU A 187 11.41 3.86 -11.39
CA GLU A 187 9.99 4.14 -11.64
C GLU A 187 9.16 2.98 -11.07
N MET A 188 8.09 3.32 -10.35
CA MET A 188 7.12 2.35 -9.82
C MET A 188 5.76 2.61 -10.47
N THR A 189 5.16 1.55 -10.99
CA THR A 189 3.83 1.56 -11.58
C THR A 189 2.85 0.88 -10.64
N PHE A 190 1.67 1.49 -10.52
CA PHE A 190 0.50 1.01 -9.81
C PHE A 190 -0.50 0.67 -10.89
N THR A 191 -0.77 -0.61 -11.05
CA THR A 191 -1.74 -1.13 -12.00
C THR A 191 -3.10 -1.17 -11.35
N ASP A 192 -4.10 -0.62 -12.04
CA ASP A 192 -5.51 -0.54 -11.60
C ASP A 192 -5.69 -0.10 -10.12
N PRO A 193 -5.05 0.98 -9.66
CA PRO A 193 -5.24 1.47 -8.30
C PRO A 193 -6.69 1.91 -8.10
N GLY A 194 -7.39 1.24 -7.20
CA GLY A 194 -8.82 1.41 -6.96
C GLY A 194 -9.16 1.65 -5.50
N LEU A 195 -10.22 2.42 -5.28
CA LEU A 195 -10.83 2.66 -3.98
C LEU A 195 -12.24 2.08 -3.97
N THR A 196 -12.56 1.28 -2.96
CA THR A 196 -13.93 0.76 -2.79
C THR A 196 -14.75 1.69 -1.92
N HIS A 197 -16.01 1.94 -2.30
CA HIS A 197 -16.94 2.73 -1.49
C HIS A 197 -17.44 1.97 -0.25
N THR A 198 -17.83 2.75 0.75
CA THR A 198 -18.59 2.32 1.95
C THR A 198 -20.02 1.94 1.62
#